data_AF-A0A257W5Y4-F1
#
_entry.id   AF-A0A257W5Y4-F1
#
_cell.length_a   1.000
_cell.length_b   1.000
_cell.length_c   1.000
_cell.angle_alpha   90.00
_cell.angle_beta   90.00
_cell.angle_gamma   90.00
#
_symmetry.space_group_name_H-M   'P 1'
#
loop_
_entity.id
_entity.type
_entity.pdbx_description
1 polymer ?
#
loop_
_entity_poly.entity_id
_entity_poly.type
_entity_poly.pdbx_seq_one_letter_code
_entity_poly.pdbx_strand_id
1 'polypeptide(L)'
;MDDTFSPSDLDHFQRNGFIIARGLASPETVARMRQVTLDDLARHVPPIEYEADLNYPGAPESRDAEGGRTARRLKMALGRSPVFIEFLSQPAVVG
;
A
#
# COMPACT_ATOMS: atom_id res chain seq x y z
N MET A 1 3.24 1.64 -23.56
CA MET A 1 2.31 0.58 -23.12
C MET A 1 0.94 1.02 -23.58
N ASP A 2 0.02 0.11 -23.89
CA ASP A 2 -1.37 0.53 -24.05
C ASP A 2 -1.84 0.95 -22.65
N ASP A 3 -2.08 2.25 -22.47
CA ASP A 3 -2.46 2.83 -21.18
C ASP A 3 -3.96 2.60 -20.88
N THR A 4 -4.57 1.61 -21.53
CA THR A 4 -6.01 1.33 -21.46
C THR A 4 -6.27 -0.16 -21.23
N PHE A 5 -7.25 -0.46 -20.38
CA PHE A 5 -7.68 -1.83 -20.13
C PHE A 5 -8.45 -2.39 -21.32
N SER A 6 -8.15 -3.64 -21.69
CA SER A 6 -8.82 -4.30 -22.82
C SER A 6 -10.28 -4.64 -22.47
N PRO A 7 -11.14 -4.89 -23.47
CA PRO A 7 -12.51 -5.35 -23.21
C PRO A 7 -12.57 -6.64 -22.37
N SER A 8 -11.59 -7.54 -22.51
CA SER A 8 -11.53 -8.73 -21.66
C SER A 8 -11.14 -8.43 -20.22
N ASP A 9 -10.29 -7.41 -19.99
CA ASP A 9 -9.98 -6.96 -18.63
C ASP A 9 -11.21 -6.37 -17.95
N LEU A 10 -12.00 -5.57 -18.69
CA LEU A 10 -13.24 -4.98 -18.18
C LEU A 10 -14.28 -6.06 -17.85
N ASP A 11 -14.46 -7.04 -18.74
CA ASP A 11 -15.38 -8.16 -18.51
C ASP A 11 -14.92 -9.03 -17.32
N HIS A 12 -13.61 -9.25 -17.17
CA HIS A 12 -13.05 -9.92 -16.00
C HIS A 12 -13.29 -9.12 -14.71
N PHE A 13 -13.09 -7.81 -14.73
CA PHE A 13 -13.37 -6.93 -13.60
C PHE A 13 -14.84 -6.99 -13.19
N GLN A 14 -15.77 -6.89 -14.14
CA GLN A 14 -17.21 -6.94 -13.87
C GLN A 14 -17.64 -8.26 -13.22
N ARG A 15 -17.05 -9.38 -13.64
CA ARG A 15 -17.37 -10.70 -13.09
C ARG A 15 -16.69 -10.99 -11.75
N ASN A 16 -15.46 -10.52 -11.54
CA ASN A 16 -14.62 -10.95 -10.41
C ASN A 16 -14.30 -9.84 -9.39
N GLY A 17 -14.57 -8.57 -9.72
CA GLY A 17 -14.32 -7.40 -8.86
C GLY A 17 -12.87 -6.91 -8.82
N PHE A 18 -11.96 -7.48 -9.61
CA PHE A 18 -10.55 -7.07 -9.70
C PHE A 18 -9.94 -7.45 -11.05
N ILE A 19 -8.76 -6.90 -11.37
CA ILE A 19 -7.87 -7.32 -12.47
C ILE A 19 -6.42 -7.32 -11.98
N ILE A 20 -5.53 -8.00 -12.71
CA ILE A 20 -4.09 -8.00 -12.43
C ILE A 20 -3.36 -7.23 -13.54
N ALA A 21 -3.09 -5.94 -13.29
CA ALA A 21 -2.25 -5.12 -14.17
C ALA A 21 -0.76 -5.36 -13.86
N ARG A 22 -0.05 -6.02 -14.79
CA ARG A 22 1.39 -6.29 -14.64
C ARG A 22 2.21 -5.10 -15.14
N GLY A 23 3.29 -4.78 -14.42
CA GLY A 23 4.23 -3.74 -14.85
C GLY A 23 3.68 -2.31 -14.73
N LEU A 24 2.70 -2.07 -13.85
CA LEU A 24 2.07 -0.76 -13.65
C LEU A 24 3.04 0.31 -13.11
N ALA A 25 4.15 -0.11 -12.50
CA ALA A 25 5.23 0.76 -12.05
C ALA A 25 6.57 0.24 -12.57
N SER A 26 7.51 1.15 -12.85
CA SER A 26 8.89 0.78 -13.15
C SER A 26 9.57 0.11 -11.94
N PRO A 27 10.58 -0.77 -12.15
CA PRO A 27 11.34 -1.37 -11.06
C PRO A 27 11.96 -0.33 -10.12
N GLU A 28 12.39 0.81 -10.67
CA GLU A 28 12.94 1.93 -9.90
C GLU A 28 11.90 2.56 -8.96
N THR A 29 10.69 2.85 -9.47
CA THR A 29 9.59 3.38 -8.64
C THR A 29 9.23 2.41 -7.53
N VAL A 30 9.15 1.11 -7.83
CA VAL A 30 8.90 0.07 -6.82
C VAL A 30 10.00 0.06 -5.74
N ALA A 31 11.27 0.16 -6.15
CA ALA A 31 12.39 0.19 -5.21
C ALA A 31 12.32 1.42 -4.28
N ARG A 32 12.03 2.61 -4.82
CA ARG A 32 11.89 3.84 -4.03
C ARG A 32 10.71 3.77 -3.04
N MET A 33 9.54 3.30 -3.48
CA MET A 33 8.37 3.14 -2.59
C MET A 33 8.67 2.14 -1.47
N ARG A 34 9.33 1.02 -1.80
CA ARG A 34 9.73 0.00 -0.83
C ARG A 34 10.72 0.55 0.19
N GLN A 35 11.74 1.30 -0.24
CA GLN A 35 12.73 1.90 0.64
C GLN A 35 12.06 2.79 1.68
N VAL A 36 11.25 3.76 1.26
CA VAL A 36 10.53 4.66 2.17
C VAL A 36 9.65 3.88 3.14
N THR A 37 8.91 2.89 2.65
CA THR A 37 8.00 2.08 3.47
C THR A 37 8.74 1.30 4.56
N LEU A 38 9.87 0.68 4.20
CA LEU A 38 10.68 -0.10 5.15
C LEU A 38 11.39 0.80 6.17
N ASP A 39 11.89 1.96 5.76
CA ASP A 39 12.52 2.93 6.65
C ASP A 39 11.51 3.52 7.65
N ASP A 40 10.30 3.84 7.19
CA ASP A 40 9.23 4.33 8.05
C ASP A 40 8.71 3.25 9.01
N LEU A 41 8.63 2.00 8.54
CA LEU A 41 8.28 0.85 9.38
C LEU A 41 9.32 0.65 10.48
N ALA A 42 10.61 0.62 10.13
CA ALA A 42 11.69 0.41 11.09
C ALA A 42 11.76 1.51 12.15
N ARG A 43 11.44 2.76 11.78
CA ARG A 43 11.44 3.92 12.68
C ARG A 43 10.09 4.19 13.35
N HIS A 44 9.06 3.39 13.06
CA HIS A 44 7.70 3.58 13.57
C HIS A 44 7.13 4.99 13.28
N VAL A 45 7.34 5.50 12.06
CA VAL A 45 6.95 6.87 11.69
C VAL A 45 5.42 7.04 11.71
N PRO A 46 4.88 7.93 12.57
CA PRO A 46 3.44 8.16 12.65
C PRO A 46 2.90 8.88 11.40
N PRO A 47 1.60 8.72 11.07
CA PRO A 47 0.61 7.91 11.78
C PRO A 47 0.74 6.42 11.44
N ILE A 48 0.93 5.62 12.47
CA ILE A 48 1.01 4.16 12.43
C ILE A 48 -0.14 3.60 13.26
N GLU A 49 -0.75 2.53 12.77
CA GLU A 49 -1.74 1.76 13.51
C GLU A 49 -1.14 0.40 13.84
N TYR A 50 -1.21 0.04 15.11
CA TYR A 50 -0.67 -1.22 15.62
C TYR A 50 -1.76 -2.29 15.71
N GLU A 51 -1.35 -3.55 15.77
CA GLU A 51 -2.27 -4.69 15.98
C GLU A 51 -3.11 -4.50 17.25
N ALA A 52 -2.51 -3.99 18.34
CA ALA A 52 -3.20 -3.69 19.60
C ALA A 52 -4.28 -2.61 19.47
N ASP A 53 -4.25 -1.76 18.43
CA ASP A 53 -5.23 -0.70 18.23
C ASP A 53 -6.54 -1.22 17.60
N LEU A 54 -6.55 -2.46 17.07
CA LEU A 54 -7.68 -3.00 16.30
C LEU A 54 -8.72 -3.78 17.10
N ASN A 55 -8.40 -4.21 18.33
CA ASN A 55 -9.32 -4.92 19.24
C ASN A 55 -10.05 -6.14 18.63
N TYR A 56 -9.47 -6.81 17.64
CA TYR A 56 -10.02 -8.08 17.14
C TYR A 56 -9.61 -9.25 18.05
N PRO A 57 -10.35 -10.38 18.06
CA PRO A 57 -9.97 -11.55 18.84
C PRO A 57 -8.55 -12.05 18.50
N GLY A 58 -7.65 -12.04 19.49
CA GLY A 58 -6.24 -12.41 19.31
C GLY A 58 -5.30 -11.23 19.08
N ALA A 59 -5.80 -9.99 19.00
CA ALA A 59 -4.96 -8.81 19.08
C ALA A 59 -4.31 -8.70 20.47
N PRO A 60 -3.08 -8.15 20.58
CA PRO A 60 -2.47 -7.89 21.88
C PRO A 60 -3.35 -6.96 22.73
N GLU A 61 -3.43 -7.23 24.03
CA GLU A 61 -4.29 -6.48 24.97
C GLU A 61 -3.88 -5.02 25.12
N SER A 62 -2.62 -4.70 24.85
CA SER A 62 -2.10 -3.34 24.89
C SER A 62 -0.88 -3.19 24.00
N ARG A 63 -0.43 -1.95 23.79
CA ARG A 63 0.82 -1.65 23.07
C ARG A 63 2.07 -2.10 23.81
N ASP A 64 2.00 -2.37 25.11
CA ASP A 64 3.15 -2.82 25.90
C ASP A 64 3.18 -4.34 26.08
N ALA A 65 2.12 -5.04 25.67
CA ALA A 65 2.11 -6.50 25.55
C ALA A 65 3.03 -6.96 24.40
N GLU A 66 3.43 -8.24 24.44
CA GLU A 66 4.19 -8.84 23.34
C GLU A 66 3.43 -8.69 22.01
N GLY A 67 4.12 -8.22 20.98
CA GLY A 67 3.52 -7.92 19.68
C GLY A 67 2.60 -6.67 19.67
N GLY A 68 2.44 -5.97 20.79
CA GLY A 68 1.56 -4.80 20.92
C GLY A 68 1.95 -3.62 20.02
N ARG A 69 3.21 -3.55 19.59
CA ARG A 69 3.73 -2.57 18.63
C ARG A 69 3.99 -3.15 17.24
N THR A 70 3.46 -4.33 16.94
CA THR A 70 3.47 -4.85 15.57
C THR A 70 2.65 -3.93 14.69
N ALA A 71 3.28 -3.38 13.65
CA ALA A 71 2.63 -2.48 12.72
C ALA A 71 1.56 -3.24 11.91
N ARG A 72 0.31 -2.78 11.99
CA ARG A 72 -0.76 -3.24 11.11
C ARG A 72 -0.79 -2.42 9.83
N ARG A 73 -0.75 -1.08 9.95
CA ARG A 73 -0.83 -0.15 8.83
C ARG A 73 0.04 1.09 9.06
N LEU A 74 0.84 1.41 8.05
CA LEU A 74 1.38 2.76 7.87
C LEU A 74 0.31 3.62 7.19
N LYS A 75 -0.34 4.51 7.94
CA LYS A 75 -1.41 5.38 7.42
C LYS A 75 -0.83 6.56 6.63
N MET A 76 -1.68 7.24 5.86
CA MET A 76 -1.36 8.48 5.13
C MET A 76 -0.21 8.34 4.12
N ALA A 77 -0.22 7.28 3.31
CA ALA A 77 0.85 6.98 2.34
C ALA A 77 1.29 8.19 1.49
N LEU A 78 0.34 9.00 1.00
CA LEU A 78 0.64 10.18 0.18
C LEU A 78 1.40 11.29 0.92
N GLY A 79 1.31 11.34 2.25
CA GLY A 79 2.06 12.29 3.07
C GLY A 79 3.45 11.81 3.47
N ARG A 80 3.82 10.56 3.16
CA ARG A 80 5.08 9.96 3.60
C ARG A 80 6.25 10.29 2.67
N SER A 81 6.00 10.33 1.37
CA SER A 81 7.02 10.68 0.39
C SER A 81 6.38 11.07 -0.95
N PRO A 82 6.97 12.03 -1.70
CA PRO A 82 6.53 12.39 -3.04
C PRO A 82 6.43 11.20 -4.01
N VAL A 83 7.22 10.14 -3.81
CA VAL A 83 7.21 8.94 -4.68
C VAL A 83 5.81 8.33 -4.86
N PHE A 84 4.97 8.38 -3.83
CA PHE A 84 3.61 7.83 -3.92
C PHE A 84 2.71 8.68 -4.81
N ILE A 85 2.86 10.01 -4.77
CA ILE A 85 2.12 10.94 -5.63
C ILE A 85 2.63 10.84 -7.07
N GLU A 86 3.94 10.78 -7.26
CA GLU A 86 4.56 10.58 -8.57
C GLU A 86 4.07 9.29 -9.25
N PHE A 87 3.99 8.19 -8.50
CA PHE A 87 3.42 6.92 -9.00
C PHE A 87 1.94 7.08 -9.38
N LEU A 88 1.13 7.68 -8.51
CA LEU A 88 -0.29 7.89 -8.79
C LEU A 88 -0.56 8.84 -9.95
N SER A 89 0.41 9.69 -10.32
CA SER A 89 0.29 10.65 -11.42
C SER A 89 0.67 10.05 -12.78
N GLN A 90 1.05 8.77 -12.83
CA GLN A 90 1.40 8.11 -14.09
C GLN A 90 0.14 7.88 -14.93
N PRO A 91 0.18 8.11 -16.27
CA PRO A 91 -0.97 7.92 -17.16
C PRO A 91 -1.66 6.56 -17.00
N ALA A 92 -0.86 5.49 -16.87
CA ALA A 92 -1.35 4.13 -16.68
C ALA A 92 -2.16 3.92 -15.37
N VAL A 93 -2.10 4.85 -14.41
CA VAL A 93 -2.81 4.78 -13.12
C VAL A 93 -4.00 5.74 -13.06
N VAL A 94 -3.87 6.95 -13.61
CA VAL A 94 -4.94 7.97 -13.54
C VAL A 94 -6.11 7.71 -14.49
N GLY A 95 -5.85 7.06 -15.63
CA GLY A 95 -6.85 6.87 -16.69
C GLY A 95 -7.10 8.11 -17.53
#